data_AF-A0A6P7JK39-F1
#
_entry.id   AF-A0A6P7JK39-F1
#
_cell.length_a   1.000
_cell.length_b   1.000
_cell.length_c   1.000
_cell.angle_alpha   90.00
_cell.angle_beta   90.00
_cell.angle_gamma   90.00
#
_symmetry.space_group_name_H-M   'P 1'
#
loop_
_entity.id
_entity.type
_entity.pdbx_description
1 polymer ?
#
loop_
_entity_poly.entity_id
_entity_poly.type
_entity_poly.pdbx_seq_one_letter_code
_entity_poly.pdbx_strand_id
1 'polypeptide(L)'
;MAHCIARCRFVTARAKPHPASYLAAITGGASRVQTRAMSWGVEMEATAVRRYQKLKSATLGRPVLVQECGLFIDSQRPWLAASPDGIVKDKQTGRWLLCLEVKCPYKHRQNRVEDACREDPAFCLQIQEQDSQEPGEPPVYRLKTSHSYFTQIQCQLAVTGLKQADLVVFTLKETAVVPVTFDPKLWEETVSKLEVFYKDAVLPFIRQRTPQDAAAAAAWAPEE
;
A
#
# COMPACT_ATOMS: atom_id res chain seq x y z
N MET A 1 2.81 -2.14 -6.16
CA MET A 1 2.92 -1.93 -7.62
C MET A 1 3.26 -0.48 -7.98
N ALA A 2 2.47 0.51 -7.54
CA ALA A 2 2.68 1.93 -7.84
C ALA A 2 4.13 2.40 -7.61
N HIS A 3 4.71 2.06 -6.46
CA HIS A 3 6.12 2.37 -6.16
C HIS A 3 7.11 1.83 -7.20
N CYS A 4 6.97 0.57 -7.60
CA CYS A 4 7.86 -0.08 -8.57
C CYS A 4 7.74 0.60 -9.94
N ILE A 5 6.53 0.92 -10.37
CA ILE A 5 6.27 1.63 -11.63
C ILE A 5 6.89 3.03 -11.60
N ALA A 6 6.64 3.81 -10.55
CA ALA A 6 7.15 5.17 -10.42
C ALA A 6 8.69 5.25 -10.37
N ARG A 7 9.38 4.15 -10.06
CA ARG A 7 10.85 4.07 -10.04
C ARG A 7 11.46 3.28 -11.20
N CYS A 8 10.65 2.70 -12.09
CA CYS A 8 11.18 1.88 -13.18
C CYS A 8 11.88 2.73 -14.25
N ARG A 9 12.92 2.15 -14.89
CA ARG A 9 13.73 2.82 -15.93
C ARG A 9 12.92 3.30 -17.13
N PHE A 10 11.81 2.64 -17.43
CA PHE A 10 10.89 3.07 -18.49
C PHE A 10 10.37 4.49 -18.21
N VAL A 11 10.01 4.79 -16.96
CA VAL A 11 9.47 6.09 -16.58
C VAL A 11 10.57 7.08 -16.19
N THR A 12 11.61 6.63 -15.48
CA THR A 12 12.67 7.54 -14.97
C THR A 12 13.74 7.90 -15.99
N ALA A 13 14.04 7.01 -16.95
CA ALA A 13 15.08 7.19 -17.95
C ALA A 13 14.56 7.11 -19.40
N ARG A 14 13.23 7.04 -19.60
CA ARG A 14 12.58 6.87 -20.92
C ARG A 14 13.18 5.75 -21.77
N ALA A 15 13.67 4.70 -21.12
CA ALA A 15 14.35 3.59 -21.78
C ALA A 15 13.35 2.58 -22.36
N LYS A 16 13.59 2.11 -23.59
CA LYS A 16 12.98 0.90 -24.15
C LYS A 16 13.86 -0.31 -23.80
N PRO A 17 13.31 -1.52 -23.55
CA PRO A 17 11.95 -1.99 -23.85
C PRO A 17 10.92 -1.85 -22.71
N HIS A 18 9.64 -2.02 -23.05
CA HIS A 18 8.52 -2.03 -22.10
C HIS A 18 8.73 -3.11 -21.01
N PRO A 19 8.44 -2.82 -19.74
CA PRO A 19 8.70 -3.77 -18.66
C PRO A 19 7.60 -4.85 -18.61
N ALA A 20 7.84 -5.93 -19.36
CA ALA A 20 6.93 -7.06 -19.54
C ALA A 20 6.42 -7.66 -18.22
N SER A 21 7.25 -7.70 -17.16
CA SER A 21 6.85 -8.20 -15.85
C SER A 21 5.78 -7.36 -15.15
N TYR A 22 5.84 -6.02 -15.27
CA TYR A 22 4.82 -5.14 -14.72
C TYR A 22 3.52 -5.22 -15.54
N LEU A 23 3.63 -5.34 -16.87
CA LEU A 23 2.47 -5.53 -17.73
C LEU A 23 1.75 -6.85 -17.44
N ALA A 24 2.50 -7.95 -17.27
CA ALA A 24 1.93 -9.24 -16.88
C ALA A 24 1.25 -9.17 -15.50
N ALA A 25 1.86 -8.49 -14.52
CA ALA A 25 1.28 -8.34 -13.19
C ALA A 25 -0.02 -7.50 -13.18
N ILE A 26 -0.12 -6.47 -14.04
CA ILE A 26 -1.32 -5.63 -14.14
C ILE A 26 -2.44 -6.32 -14.92
N THR A 27 -2.09 -7.07 -15.96
CA THR A 27 -3.07 -7.71 -16.87
C THR A 27 -3.42 -9.14 -16.48
N GLY A 28 -3.07 -9.58 -15.28
CA GLY A 28 -3.43 -10.91 -14.76
C GLY A 28 -2.63 -12.07 -15.36
N GLY A 29 -1.55 -11.80 -16.10
CA GLY A 29 -0.66 -12.82 -16.69
C GLY A 29 0.43 -13.34 -15.74
N ALA A 30 0.53 -12.82 -14.52
CA ALA A 30 1.49 -13.28 -13.53
C ALA A 30 0.99 -14.53 -12.78
N SER A 31 1.88 -15.49 -12.52
CA SER A 31 1.56 -16.67 -11.73
C SER A 31 1.30 -16.32 -10.26
N ARG A 32 0.35 -17.02 -9.64
CA ARG A 32 0.01 -16.83 -8.21
C ARG A 32 1.11 -17.40 -7.34
N VAL A 33 1.99 -16.55 -6.84
CA VAL A 33 3.05 -16.91 -5.88
C VAL A 33 2.57 -16.65 -4.45
N GLN A 34 2.70 -17.63 -3.56
CA GLN A 34 2.45 -17.47 -2.13
C GLN A 34 3.73 -17.80 -1.36
N THR A 35 4.24 -16.82 -0.61
CA THR A 35 5.44 -16.98 0.23
C THR A 35 5.06 -17.14 1.70
N ARG A 36 5.98 -17.66 2.53
CA ARG A 36 5.77 -17.73 4.00
C ARG A 36 5.48 -16.36 4.62
N ALA A 37 6.12 -15.31 4.12
CA ALA A 37 5.88 -13.95 4.59
C ALA A 37 4.47 -13.44 4.24
N MET A 38 3.94 -13.84 3.08
CA MET A 38 2.56 -13.51 2.69
C MET A 38 1.54 -14.27 3.55
N SER A 39 1.70 -15.58 3.75
CA SER A 39 0.80 -16.35 4.63
C SER A 39 0.79 -15.79 6.05
N TRP A 40 1.97 -15.49 6.60
CA TRP A 40 2.09 -14.85 7.91
C TRP A 40 1.34 -13.52 7.99
N GLY A 41 1.46 -12.69 6.96
CA GLY A 41 0.73 -11.42 6.85
C GLY A 41 -0.77 -11.64 6.98
N VAL A 42 -1.32 -12.52 6.14
CA VAL A 42 -2.75 -12.86 6.10
C VAL A 42 -3.23 -13.41 7.44
N GLU A 43 -2.48 -14.34 8.04
CA GLU A 43 -2.85 -14.95 9.33
C GLU A 43 -2.89 -13.94 10.48
N MET A 44 -1.98 -12.97 10.48
CA MET A 44 -1.84 -12.02 11.59
C MET A 44 -2.64 -10.73 11.42
N GLU A 45 -3.13 -10.41 10.23
CA GLU A 45 -3.82 -9.16 9.91
C GLU A 45 -5.00 -8.89 10.85
N ALA A 46 -5.92 -9.84 10.99
CA ALA A 46 -7.09 -9.69 11.86
C ALA A 46 -6.68 -9.46 13.34
N THR A 47 -5.58 -10.06 13.78
CA THR A 47 -5.03 -9.84 15.13
C THR A 47 -4.46 -8.43 15.28
N ALA A 48 -3.72 -7.95 14.28
CA ALA A 48 -3.16 -6.61 14.24
C ALA A 48 -4.27 -5.54 14.22
N VAL A 49 -5.31 -5.71 13.39
CA VAL A 49 -6.48 -4.83 13.32
C VAL A 49 -7.20 -4.74 14.67
N ARG A 50 -7.45 -5.87 15.34
CA ARG A 50 -8.08 -5.88 16.68
C ARG A 50 -7.24 -5.14 17.73
N ARG A 51 -5.91 -5.31 17.72
CA ARG A 51 -5.01 -4.58 18.62
C ARG A 51 -5.03 -3.08 18.32
N TYR A 52 -4.92 -2.72 17.04
CA TYR A 52 -4.99 -1.34 16.59
C TYR A 52 -6.28 -0.65 17.03
N GLN A 53 -7.45 -1.27 16.85
CA GLN A 53 -8.73 -0.68 17.27
C GLN A 53 -8.76 -0.33 18.76
N LYS A 54 -8.23 -1.22 19.62
CA LYS A 54 -8.14 -0.96 21.06
C LYS A 54 -7.23 0.22 21.37
N LEU A 55 -6.02 0.22 20.78
CA LEU A 55 -5.04 1.30 20.95
C LEU A 55 -5.60 2.64 20.48
N LYS A 56 -6.12 2.70 19.25
CA LYS A 56 -6.66 3.93 18.66
C LYS A 56 -7.87 4.45 19.45
N SER A 57 -8.74 3.56 19.92
CA SER A 57 -9.88 3.97 20.75
C SER A 57 -9.45 4.60 22.07
N ALA A 58 -8.43 4.02 22.72
CA ALA A 58 -7.86 4.56 23.95
C ALA A 58 -7.19 5.91 23.70
N THR A 59 -6.36 6.03 22.65
CA THR A 59 -5.68 7.28 22.28
C THR A 59 -6.66 8.42 21.97
N LEU A 60 -7.77 8.12 21.30
CA LEU A 60 -8.78 9.14 20.97
C LEU A 60 -9.79 9.40 22.09
N GLY A 61 -9.78 8.62 23.18
CA GLY A 61 -10.80 8.68 24.23
C GLY A 61 -12.22 8.31 23.75
N ARG A 62 -12.35 7.66 22.59
CA ARG A 62 -13.65 7.25 22.02
C ARG A 62 -13.52 6.00 21.15
N PRO A 63 -14.55 5.14 21.07
CA PRO A 63 -14.47 3.91 20.28
C PRO A 63 -14.35 4.16 18.78
N VAL A 64 -13.44 3.43 18.13
CA VAL A 64 -13.34 3.35 16.66
C VAL A 64 -13.68 1.96 16.15
N LEU A 65 -14.07 1.87 14.87
CA LEU A 65 -14.28 0.64 14.13
C LEU A 65 -13.39 0.66 12.88
N VAL A 66 -12.76 -0.46 12.54
CA VAL A 66 -12.13 -0.66 11.24
C VAL A 66 -13.12 -1.39 10.36
N GLN A 67 -13.51 -0.75 9.26
CA GLN A 67 -14.33 -1.37 8.23
C GLN A 67 -13.43 -1.97 7.16
N GLU A 68 -13.65 -3.24 6.83
CA GLU A 68 -13.09 -3.85 5.63
C GLU A 68 -13.56 -3.10 4.38
N CYS A 69 -12.73 -3.10 3.35
CA CYS A 69 -13.01 -2.45 2.09
C CYS A 69 -12.42 -3.22 0.91
N GLY A 70 -13.01 -3.00 -0.26
CA GLY A 70 -12.48 -3.51 -1.52
C GLY A 70 -11.63 -2.48 -2.24
N LEU A 71 -11.60 -2.61 -3.56
CA LEU A 71 -10.86 -1.72 -4.44
C LEU A 71 -11.55 -0.35 -4.57
N PHE A 72 -10.80 0.72 -4.31
CA PHE A 72 -11.17 2.09 -4.63
C PHE A 72 -10.58 2.46 -5.97
N ILE A 73 -11.41 2.99 -6.88
CA ILE A 73 -11.01 3.49 -8.19
C ILE A 73 -11.07 5.02 -8.15
N ASP A 74 -10.02 5.69 -8.61
CA ASP A 74 -9.99 7.14 -8.72
C ASP A 74 -11.04 7.63 -9.73
N SER A 75 -11.86 8.59 -9.30
CA SER A 75 -13.00 9.08 -10.09
C SER A 75 -12.59 9.86 -11.34
N GLN A 76 -11.40 10.47 -11.35
CA GLN A 76 -10.87 11.23 -12.48
C GLN A 76 -9.93 10.39 -13.34
N ARG A 77 -9.33 9.35 -12.77
CA ARG A 77 -8.34 8.47 -13.40
C ARG A 77 -8.75 7.01 -13.21
N PRO A 78 -9.70 6.47 -13.99
CA PRO A 78 -10.22 5.11 -13.80
C PRO A 78 -9.17 3.99 -13.90
N TRP A 79 -7.99 4.28 -14.45
CA TRP A 79 -6.84 3.39 -14.51
C TRP A 79 -6.04 3.32 -13.19
N LEU A 80 -6.36 4.16 -12.22
CA LEU A 80 -5.73 4.23 -10.92
C LEU A 80 -6.67 3.70 -9.85
N ALA A 81 -6.18 2.76 -9.06
CA ALA A 81 -6.93 2.16 -7.98
C ALA A 81 -6.03 1.72 -6.82
N ALA A 82 -6.59 1.63 -5.62
CA ALA A 82 -5.92 1.06 -4.46
C ALA A 82 -6.90 0.38 -3.51
N SER A 83 -6.40 -0.57 -2.74
CA SER A 83 -7.13 -1.22 -1.65
C SER A 83 -6.37 -0.94 -0.36
N PRO A 84 -6.88 -0.08 0.54
CA PRO A 84 -6.38 -0.05 1.91
C PRO A 84 -6.80 -1.33 2.65
N ASP A 85 -6.07 -1.67 3.71
CA ASP A 85 -6.40 -2.83 4.56
C ASP A 85 -7.65 -2.55 5.42
N GLY A 86 -8.02 -1.28 5.59
CA GLY A 86 -9.32 -0.89 6.12
C GLY A 86 -9.57 0.61 6.13
N ILE A 87 -10.81 0.99 6.46
CA ILE A 87 -11.22 2.36 6.74
C ILE A 87 -11.56 2.49 8.21
N VAL A 88 -10.85 3.36 8.92
CA VAL A 88 -11.11 3.64 10.33
C VAL A 88 -12.26 4.63 10.42
N LYS A 89 -13.26 4.27 11.23
CA LYS A 89 -14.48 5.05 11.44
C LYS A 89 -14.67 5.35 12.90
N ASP A 90 -15.24 6.50 13.18
CA ASP A 90 -15.80 6.77 14.49
C ASP A 90 -17.01 5.85 14.71
N LYS A 91 -17.03 5.09 15.82
CA LYS A 91 -18.06 4.06 16.04
C LYS A 91 -19.45 4.67 16.27
N GLN A 92 -19.51 5.89 16.81
CA GLN A 92 -20.78 6.54 17.19
C GLN A 92 -21.45 7.18 15.97
N THR A 93 -20.68 7.89 15.16
CA THR A 93 -21.16 8.67 14.02
C THR A 93 -21.07 7.94 12.68
N GLY A 94 -20.28 6.86 12.60
CA GLY A 94 -19.97 6.15 11.36
C GLY A 94 -19.07 6.94 10.39
N ARG A 95 -18.62 8.15 10.77
CA ARG A 95 -17.79 9.02 9.94
C ARG A 95 -16.42 8.38 9.70
N TRP A 96 -15.96 8.43 8.46
CA TRP A 96 -14.60 8.01 8.11
C TRP A 96 -13.60 8.97 8.75
N LEU A 97 -12.55 8.41 9.33
CA LEU A 97 -11.50 9.16 10.00
C LEU A 97 -10.22 9.13 9.16
N LEU A 98 -9.76 7.94 8.78
CA LEU A 98 -8.49 7.72 8.10
C LEU A 98 -8.42 6.32 7.45
N CYS A 99 -7.45 6.11 6.57
CA CYS A 99 -7.12 4.78 6.05
C CYS A 99 -6.31 3.96 7.06
N LEU A 100 -6.44 2.65 7.03
CA LEU A 100 -5.58 1.73 7.75
C LEU A 100 -4.73 0.94 6.75
N GLU A 101 -3.44 0.86 7.01
CA GLU A 101 -2.51 -0.06 6.36
C GLU A 101 -1.84 -0.91 7.44
N VAL A 102 -1.84 -2.23 7.29
CA VAL A 102 -1.31 -3.20 8.23
C VAL A 102 -0.13 -3.94 7.61
N LYS A 103 0.95 -4.06 8.38
CA LYS A 103 2.14 -4.82 8.00
C LYS A 103 2.61 -5.68 9.15
N CYS A 104 2.71 -6.98 8.87
CA CYS A 104 3.22 -8.00 9.79
C CYS A 104 4.57 -8.49 9.25
N PRO A 105 5.71 -7.84 9.55
CA PRO A 105 7.00 -8.18 8.94
C PRO A 105 7.50 -9.55 9.43
N TYR A 106 7.43 -10.58 8.58
CA TYR A 106 7.84 -11.94 8.93
C TYR A 106 9.29 -12.02 9.45
N LYS A 107 10.23 -11.28 8.82
CA LYS A 107 11.64 -11.22 9.24
C LYS A 107 11.81 -10.76 10.69
N HIS A 108 11.05 -9.75 11.12
CA HIS A 108 11.15 -9.12 12.45
C HIS A 108 10.01 -9.51 13.39
N ARG A 109 9.27 -10.59 13.07
CA ARG A 109 8.07 -10.98 13.82
C ARG A 109 8.33 -11.24 15.31
N GLN A 110 9.55 -11.58 15.70
CA GLN A 110 9.94 -11.84 17.10
C GLN A 110 10.71 -10.68 17.75
N ASN A 111 10.97 -9.60 17.01
CA ASN A 111 11.74 -8.46 17.49
C ASN A 111 10.79 -7.36 17.99
N ARG A 112 11.30 -6.45 18.82
CA ARG A 112 10.67 -5.14 18.95
C ARG A 112 10.92 -4.35 17.66
N VAL A 113 9.98 -3.47 17.31
CA VAL A 113 10.08 -2.52 16.19
C VAL A 113 11.30 -1.61 16.40
N GLU A 114 11.60 -1.25 17.65
CA GLU A 114 12.80 -0.49 17.99
C GLU A 114 14.09 -1.20 17.53
N ASP A 115 14.25 -2.48 17.87
CA ASP A 115 15.41 -3.29 17.48
C ASP A 115 15.48 -3.42 15.95
N ALA A 116 14.34 -3.69 15.31
CA ALA A 116 14.25 -3.75 13.85
C ALA A 116 14.65 -2.44 13.17
N CYS A 117 14.31 -1.28 13.75
CA CYS A 117 14.72 0.02 13.22
C CYS A 117 16.23 0.25 13.31
N ARG A 118 16.88 -0.24 14.38
CA ARG A 118 18.32 -0.05 14.61
C ARG A 118 19.18 -1.03 13.81
N GLU A 119 18.73 -2.28 13.71
CA GLU A 119 19.52 -3.38 13.15
C GLU A 119 19.34 -3.54 11.64
N ASP A 120 18.18 -3.14 11.09
CA ASP A 120 17.87 -3.32 9.67
C ASP A 120 17.62 -1.98 8.96
N PRO A 121 18.61 -1.45 8.21
CA PRO A 121 18.44 -0.25 7.40
C PRO A 121 17.32 -0.35 6.37
N ALA A 122 16.98 -1.56 5.91
CA ALA A 122 15.89 -1.80 4.97
C ALA A 122 14.51 -1.87 5.64
N PHE A 123 14.44 -1.89 6.97
CA PHE A 123 13.17 -1.86 7.68
C PHE A 123 12.40 -0.56 7.39
N CYS A 124 11.07 -0.66 7.32
CA CYS A 124 10.24 0.43 6.83
C CYS A 124 10.20 1.66 7.76
N LEU A 125 10.37 1.45 9.07
CA LEU A 125 10.32 2.52 10.05
C LEU A 125 11.73 3.00 10.44
N GLN A 126 11.78 4.22 10.98
CA GLN A 126 12.93 4.80 11.66
C GLN A 126 12.48 5.43 12.97
N ILE A 127 13.38 5.50 13.95
CA ILE A 127 13.14 6.22 15.20
C ILE A 127 13.27 7.72 14.90
N GLN A 128 12.34 8.51 15.42
CA GLN A 128 12.38 9.96 15.33
C GLN A 128 13.26 10.48 16.47
N GLU A 129 14.34 11.17 16.12
CA GLU A 129 15.16 11.89 17.11
C GLU A 129 14.30 12.99 17.73
N GLN A 130 14.29 13.05 19.06
CA GLN A 130 13.70 14.14 19.82
C GLN A 130 14.80 14.81 20.63
N ASP A 131 14.87 16.14 20.56
CA ASP A 131 15.83 16.96 21.29
C ASP A 131 15.65 16.87 22.82
N SER A 132 14.57 16.27 23.31
CA SER A 132 14.13 16.29 24.72
C SER A 132 13.54 14.96 25.17
N GLN A 133 14.12 13.83 24.74
CA GLN A 133 13.62 12.52 25.18
C GLN A 133 13.93 12.31 26.67
N GLU A 134 12.90 12.37 27.50
CA GLU A 134 13.02 12.07 28.93
C GLU A 134 13.41 10.59 29.12
N PRO A 135 14.27 10.26 30.10
CA PRO A 135 14.66 8.88 30.36
C PRO A 135 13.45 7.97 30.61
N GLY A 136 13.25 6.97 29.75
CA GLY A 136 12.20 5.96 29.88
C GLY A 136 10.97 6.17 28.99
N GLU A 137 10.91 7.23 28.19
CA GLU A 137 9.85 7.38 27.20
C GLU A 137 10.01 6.39 26.02
N PRO A 138 8.91 5.81 25.51
CA PRO A 138 8.97 4.92 24.37
C PRO A 138 9.41 5.67 23.10
N PRO A 139 10.14 5.02 22.18
CA PRO A 139 10.55 5.64 20.93
C PRO A 139 9.34 6.02 20.07
N VAL A 140 9.43 7.20 19.43
CA VAL A 140 8.47 7.61 18.41
C VAL A 140 8.98 7.14 17.05
N TYR A 141 8.11 6.50 16.26
CA TYR A 141 8.46 5.97 14.94
C TYR A 141 7.90 6.81 13.82
N ARG A 142 8.62 6.87 12.71
CA ARG A 142 8.18 7.43 11.43
C ARG A 142 8.41 6.43 10.30
N LEU A 143 7.49 6.39 9.34
CA LEU A 143 7.67 5.67 8.08
C LEU A 143 8.68 6.39 7.20
N LYS A 144 9.71 5.69 6.74
CA LYS A 144 10.68 6.20 5.76
C LYS A 144 9.95 6.59 4.47
N THR A 145 10.06 7.85 4.05
CA THR A 145 9.44 8.35 2.81
C THR A 145 10.00 7.67 1.55
N SER A 146 11.22 7.15 1.65
CA SER A 146 11.88 6.39 0.59
C SER A 146 11.36 4.96 0.46
N HIS A 147 10.66 4.42 1.46
CA HIS A 147 10.16 3.05 1.49
C HIS A 147 8.89 2.88 0.65
N SER A 148 8.70 1.69 0.08
CA SER A 148 7.60 1.38 -0.84
C SER A 148 6.21 1.55 -0.24
N TYR A 149 6.05 1.22 1.04
CA TYR A 149 4.80 1.43 1.79
C TYR A 149 4.38 2.90 1.84
N PHE A 150 5.32 3.85 1.84
CA PHE A 150 4.96 5.27 1.82
C PHE A 150 4.22 5.61 0.52
N THR A 151 4.79 5.27 -0.63
CA THR A 151 4.13 5.49 -1.94
C THR A 151 2.81 4.73 -2.05
N GLN A 152 2.70 3.53 -1.48
CA GLN A 152 1.46 2.76 -1.45
C GLN A 152 0.36 3.51 -0.68
N ILE A 153 0.67 3.97 0.53
CA ILE A 153 -0.28 4.73 1.37
C ILE A 153 -0.67 6.05 0.69
N GLN A 154 0.28 6.76 0.07
CA GLN A 154 -0.03 7.98 -0.68
C GLN A 154 -1.04 7.72 -1.82
N CYS A 155 -0.92 6.59 -2.52
CA CYS A 155 -1.90 6.16 -3.52
C CYS A 155 -3.26 5.86 -2.89
N GLN A 156 -3.31 5.16 -1.75
CA GLN A 156 -4.57 4.87 -1.04
C GLN A 156 -5.28 6.16 -0.59
N LEU A 157 -4.54 7.12 -0.05
CA LEU A 157 -5.07 8.43 0.34
C LEU A 157 -5.59 9.23 -0.86
N ALA A 158 -4.87 9.20 -1.99
CA ALA A 158 -5.31 9.86 -3.21
C ALA A 158 -6.64 9.30 -3.73
N VAL A 159 -6.78 7.98 -3.84
CA VAL A 159 -7.97 7.36 -4.43
C VAL A 159 -9.18 7.35 -3.49
N THR A 160 -8.96 7.31 -2.17
CA THR A 160 -10.05 7.36 -1.18
C THR A 160 -10.50 8.79 -0.87
N GLY A 161 -9.69 9.80 -1.21
CA GLY A 161 -9.91 11.20 -0.85
C GLY A 161 -9.58 11.54 0.62
N LEU A 162 -9.12 10.56 1.42
CA LEU A 162 -8.71 10.78 2.80
C LEU A 162 -7.33 11.46 2.89
N LYS A 163 -7.08 12.19 3.98
CA LYS A 163 -5.84 12.96 4.17
C LYS A 163 -4.82 12.29 5.09
N GLN A 164 -5.25 11.28 5.83
CA GLN A 164 -4.44 10.60 6.82
C GLN A 164 -4.64 9.09 6.73
N ALA A 165 -3.58 8.36 7.04
CA ALA A 165 -3.60 6.93 7.28
C ALA A 165 -2.84 6.64 8.57
N ASP A 166 -3.16 5.52 9.22
CA ASP A 166 -2.29 4.89 10.19
C ASP A 166 -1.65 3.67 9.54
N LEU A 167 -0.31 3.62 9.55
CA LEU A 167 0.44 2.40 9.29
C LEU A 167 0.61 1.64 10.60
N VAL A 168 0.09 0.43 10.67
CA VAL A 168 0.29 -0.50 11.78
C VAL A 168 1.38 -1.48 11.43
N VAL A 169 2.46 -1.48 12.22
CA VAL A 169 3.50 -2.50 12.13
C VAL A 169 3.36 -3.43 13.33
N PHE A 170 2.96 -4.67 13.04
CA PHE A 170 2.66 -5.67 14.05
C PHE A 170 3.76 -6.73 14.13
N THR A 171 4.39 -6.84 15.30
CA THR A 171 5.24 -7.97 15.67
C THR A 171 4.61 -8.72 16.84
N LEU A 172 5.13 -9.90 17.17
CA LEU A 172 4.70 -10.65 18.36
C LEU A 172 5.12 -9.97 19.67
N LYS A 173 6.02 -8.98 19.61
CA LYS A 173 6.49 -8.23 20.78
C LYS A 173 5.73 -6.94 20.99
N GLU A 174 5.35 -6.24 19.91
CA GLU A 174 4.65 -4.97 20.01
C GLU A 174 3.82 -4.60 18.77
N THR A 175 3.00 -3.57 18.90
CA THR A 175 2.19 -2.99 17.82
C THR A 175 2.51 -1.51 17.71
N ALA A 176 3.30 -1.13 16.71
CA ALA A 176 3.59 0.26 16.42
C ALA A 176 2.48 0.84 15.53
N VAL A 177 2.00 2.03 15.87
CA VAL A 177 1.01 2.79 15.09
C VAL A 177 1.69 4.08 14.63
N VAL A 178 1.84 4.22 13.32
CA VAL A 178 2.60 5.33 12.71
C VAL A 178 1.67 6.14 11.82
N PRO A 179 1.37 7.41 12.18
CA PRO A 179 0.54 8.25 11.34
C PRO A 179 1.29 8.64 10.06
N VAL A 180 0.58 8.62 8.94
CA VAL A 180 1.08 9.03 7.62
C VAL A 180 0.10 10.05 7.04
N THR A 181 0.60 11.22 6.69
CA THR A 181 -0.21 12.29 6.09
C THR A 181 0.01 12.32 4.58
N PHE A 182 -1.05 12.66 3.85
CA PHE A 182 -0.98 12.84 2.41
C PHE A 182 0.01 13.95 2.04
N ASP A 183 0.93 13.63 1.12
CA ASP A 183 1.91 14.56 0.58
C ASP A 183 1.51 14.90 -0.87
N PRO A 184 0.91 16.09 -1.10
CA PRO A 184 0.42 16.45 -2.42
C PRO A 184 1.55 16.62 -3.45
N LYS A 185 2.74 17.09 -3.02
CA LYS A 185 3.87 17.33 -3.92
C LYS A 185 4.45 16.00 -4.40
N LEU A 186 4.72 15.10 -3.47
CA LEU A 186 5.21 13.76 -3.81
C LEU A 186 4.18 12.98 -4.63
N TRP A 187 2.89 13.16 -4.33
CA TRP A 187 1.82 12.52 -5.09
C TRP A 187 1.73 13.03 -6.53
N GLU A 188 1.84 14.34 -6.76
CA GLU A 188 1.83 14.93 -8.10
C GLU A 188 2.94 14.34 -8.99
N GLU A 189 4.15 14.25 -8.46
CA GLU A 189 5.25 13.58 -9.16
C GLU A 189 4.99 12.09 -9.41
N THR A 190 4.41 11.41 -8.43
CA THR A 190 4.13 9.97 -8.51
C THR A 190 3.06 9.70 -9.57
N VAL A 191 1.95 10.44 -9.56
CA VAL A 191 0.84 10.19 -10.48
C VAL A 191 1.20 10.54 -11.92
N SER A 192 2.01 11.59 -12.15
CA SER A 192 2.57 11.90 -13.46
C SER A 192 3.35 10.71 -14.04
N LYS A 193 4.18 10.08 -13.22
CA LYS A 193 4.95 8.88 -13.58
C LYS A 193 4.06 7.67 -13.86
N LEU A 194 3.01 7.46 -13.07
CA LEU A 194 2.03 6.40 -13.28
C LEU A 194 1.23 6.61 -14.57
N GLU A 195 0.89 7.85 -14.89
CA GLU A 195 0.14 8.20 -16.10
C GLU A 195 0.95 7.93 -17.37
N VAL A 196 2.24 8.30 -17.39
CA VAL A 196 3.17 7.94 -18.48
C VAL A 196 3.20 6.44 -18.68
N PHE A 197 3.33 5.67 -17.59
CA PHE A 197 3.33 4.22 -17.67
C PHE A 197 2.02 3.65 -18.23
N TYR A 198 0.88 4.18 -17.79
CA TYR A 198 -0.42 3.75 -18.29
C TYR A 198 -0.58 4.05 -19.78
N LYS A 199 -0.29 5.29 -20.20
CA LYS A 199 -0.45 5.74 -21.60
C LYS A 199 0.52 5.07 -22.57
N ASP A 200 1.76 4.85 -22.15
CA ASP A 200 2.83 4.45 -23.06
C ASP A 200 3.16 2.96 -22.98
N ALA A 201 2.74 2.26 -21.92
CA ALA A 201 2.97 0.82 -21.78
C ALA A 201 1.66 0.02 -21.67
N VAL A 202 0.75 0.37 -20.76
CA VAL A 202 -0.45 -0.43 -20.49
C VAL A 202 -1.47 -0.32 -21.62
N LEU A 203 -1.83 0.89 -22.02
CA LEU A 203 -2.83 1.15 -23.06
C LEU A 203 -2.46 0.50 -24.42
N PRO A 204 -1.22 0.65 -24.94
CA PRO A 204 -0.83 -0.01 -26.18
C PRO A 204 -0.86 -1.53 -26.06
N PHE A 205 -0.44 -2.08 -24.92
CA PHE A 205 -0.43 -3.52 -24.68
C PHE A 205 -1.85 -4.12 -24.68
N ILE A 206 -2.80 -3.48 -24.00
CA ILE A 206 -4.19 -3.93 -23.98
C ILE A 206 -4.80 -3.86 -25.38
N ARG A 207 -4.56 -2.76 -26.12
CA ARG A 207 -5.04 -2.59 -27.51
C ARG A 207 -4.49 -3.62 -28.48
N GLN A 208 -3.32 -4.20 -28.24
CA GLN A 208 -2.75 -5.27 -29.07
C GLN A 208 -3.34 -6.64 -28.71
N ARG A 209 -3.73 -6.86 -27.46
CA ARG A 209 -4.44 -8.07 -27.03
C ARG A 209 -5.89 -8.14 -27.48
N THR A 210 -6.61 -7.01 -27.48
CA THR A 210 -8.05 -7.01 -27.82
C THR A 210 -8.36 -7.60 -29.20
N PRO A 211 -7.58 -7.31 -30.26
CA PRO A 211 -7.75 -7.94 -31.57
C PRO A 211 -7.38 -9.43 -31.60
N GLN A 212 -6.36 -9.86 -30.85
CA GLN A 212 -5.92 -11.25 -30.80
C GLN A 212 -6.93 -12.13 -30.03
N ASP A 213 -7.50 -11.61 -28.93
CA ASP A 213 -8.54 -12.30 -28.16
C ASP A 213 -9.87 -12.34 -28.94
N ALA A 214 -10.20 -11.30 -29.71
CA ALA A 214 -11.37 -11.29 -30.59
C ALA A 214 -11.23 -12.28 -31.77
N ALA A 215 -10.04 -12.39 -32.36
CA ALA A 215 -9.75 -13.39 -33.41
C ALA A 215 -9.75 -14.83 -32.87
N ALA A 216 -9.23 -15.05 -31.66
CA ALA A 216 -9.27 -16.35 -31.00
C ALA A 216 -10.70 -16.77 -30.60
N ALA A 217 -11.53 -15.82 -30.15
CA ALA A 217 -12.94 -16.07 -29.85
C ALA A 217 -13.78 -16.35 -31.12
N ALA A 218 -13.50 -15.65 -32.23
CA ALA A 218 -14.16 -15.90 -33.51
C ALA A 218 -13.77 -17.26 -34.14
N ALA A 219 -12.55 -17.74 -33.91
CA ALA A 219 -12.09 -19.04 -34.39
C ALA A 219 -12.65 -20.25 -33.62
N TRP A 220 -13.37 -20.03 -32.51
CA TRP A 220 -14.01 -21.06 -31.69
C TRP A 220 -15.55 -21.05 -31.74
N ALA A 221 -16.15 -20.21 -32.57
CA ALA A 221 -17.57 -20.35 -32.90
C ALA A 221 -17.72 -21.54 -33.87
N PRO A 222 -18.46 -22.61 -33.53
CA PRO A 222 -18.79 -23.62 -34.52
C PRO A 222 -19.68 -23.00 -35.60
N GLU A 223 -19.32 -23.19 -36.87
CA GLU A 223 -20.25 -22.96 -37.99
C GLU A 223 -21.45 -23.91 -37.81
N GLU A 224 -22.66 -23.36 -37.90
CA GLU A 224 -23.93 -24.10 -37.81
C GLU A 224 -24.09 -25.17 -38.89
#